data_AF-A0A7S1XSR2-F1
#
_entry.id   AF-A0A7S1XSR2-F1
#
_cell.length_a   1.000
_cell.length_b   1.000
_cell.length_c   1.000
_cell.angle_alpha   90.00
_cell.angle_beta   90.00
_cell.angle_gamma   90.00
#
_symmetry.space_group_name_H-M   'P 1'
#
loop_
_entity.id
_entity.type
_entity.pdbx_description
1 polymer ?
#
loop_
_entity_poly.entity_id
_entity_poly.type
_entity_poly.pdbx_seq_one_letter_code
_entity_poly.pdbx_strand_id
1 'polypeptide(L)'
;PLLAYAHLCPFLDAAAAALGKDRAGLRIYDPYFCEGGVKRRLAALGFTQVRNENEDFYAKIASGTVPEFDVLVTNPPYSEEHFQKLLDFAATAVPRGAYFALLVPNFVYNKDYYAPRFPGAAAPFYLCPKKRYQYATVKGRHQQKSANKTAPFPSFWYLGLGGGAGGAKAKDAFIDDVKARLGGRGLRADVEVAAREGEMSSEKTAVNSAMSVRLARGADALPDDVLDHNDPRAKRLRNAKKRSKNKAKKRRK
;
A
#
# COMPACT_ATOMS: atom_id res chain seq x y z
N PRO A 1 1.36 -7.27 -6.93
CA PRO A 1 2.36 -8.37 -6.94
C PRO A 1 2.38 -9.02 -5.55
N LEU A 2 2.77 -10.31 -5.43
CA LEU A 2 2.77 -11.00 -4.14
C LEU A 2 3.65 -10.30 -3.10
N LEU A 3 4.80 -9.75 -3.51
CA LEU A 3 5.67 -8.95 -2.65
C LEU A 3 4.96 -7.75 -1.98
N ALA A 4 4.01 -7.11 -2.68
CA ALA A 4 3.27 -6.00 -2.10
C ALA A 4 2.39 -6.44 -0.93
N TYR A 5 1.80 -7.64 -1.01
CA TYR A 5 1.02 -8.23 0.08
C TYR A 5 1.92 -8.75 1.21
N ALA A 6 3.08 -9.33 0.89
CA ALA A 6 4.06 -9.74 1.91
C ALA A 6 4.51 -8.54 2.77
N HIS A 7 4.76 -7.39 2.15
CA HIS A 7 5.05 -6.16 2.89
C HIS A 7 3.90 -5.69 3.78
N LEU A 8 2.67 -6.00 3.40
CA LEU A 8 1.47 -5.63 4.15
C LEU A 8 1.22 -6.55 5.35
N CYS A 9 1.82 -7.76 5.41
CA CYS A 9 1.59 -8.72 6.49
C CYS A 9 1.77 -8.12 7.89
N PRO A 10 2.82 -7.33 8.21
CA PRO A 10 2.96 -6.70 9.53
C PRO A 10 1.79 -5.80 9.95
N PHE A 11 1.14 -5.14 9.00
CA PHE A 11 -0.08 -4.36 9.25
C PHE A 11 -1.29 -5.28 9.50
N LEU A 12 -1.45 -6.33 8.68
CA LEU A 12 -2.55 -7.28 8.84
C LEU A 12 -2.42 -8.09 10.14
N ASP A 13 -1.21 -8.45 10.55
CA ASP A 13 -0.94 -9.14 11.81
C ASP A 13 -1.25 -8.25 13.01
N ALA A 14 -0.93 -6.95 12.94
CA ALA A 14 -1.28 -5.99 13.97
C ALA A 14 -2.81 -5.80 14.06
N ALA A 15 -3.50 -5.71 12.92
CA ALA A 15 -4.96 -5.63 12.86
C ALA A 15 -5.62 -6.91 13.41
N ALA A 16 -5.12 -8.09 13.05
CA ALA A 16 -5.59 -9.37 13.56
C ALA A 16 -5.41 -9.46 15.08
N ALA A 17 -4.22 -9.12 15.59
CA ALA A 17 -3.94 -9.12 17.03
C ALA A 17 -4.87 -8.15 17.79
N ALA A 18 -5.09 -6.94 17.27
CA ALA A 18 -5.99 -5.96 17.87
C ALA A 18 -7.47 -6.42 17.89
N LEU A 19 -7.84 -7.34 16.99
CA LEU A 19 -9.18 -7.94 16.91
C LEU A 19 -9.28 -9.31 17.59
N GLY A 20 -8.21 -9.80 18.22
CA GLY A 20 -8.17 -11.13 18.83
C GLY A 20 -8.26 -12.27 17.80
N LYS A 21 -7.80 -12.03 16.57
CA LYS A 21 -7.83 -12.97 15.45
C LYS A 21 -6.42 -13.39 15.06
N ASP A 22 -6.31 -14.53 14.39
CA ASP A 22 -5.11 -14.93 13.65
C ASP A 22 -5.25 -14.59 12.16
N ARG A 23 -4.24 -14.93 11.36
CA ARG A 23 -4.27 -14.68 9.90
C ARG A 23 -5.43 -15.39 9.22
N ALA A 24 -5.73 -16.63 9.62
CA ALA A 24 -6.77 -17.45 9.02
C ALA A 24 -8.18 -16.94 9.36
N GLY A 25 -8.37 -16.27 10.50
CA GLY A 25 -9.64 -15.69 10.92
C GLY A 25 -9.87 -14.24 10.48
N LEU A 26 -8.83 -13.54 10.00
CA LEU A 26 -8.93 -12.13 9.58
C LEU A 26 -9.68 -12.01 8.24
N ARG A 27 -10.86 -11.38 8.26
CA ARG A 27 -11.70 -11.17 7.07
C ARG A 27 -11.20 -10.00 6.25
N ILE A 28 -10.65 -10.29 5.08
CA ILE A 28 -10.12 -9.29 4.15
C ILE A 28 -11.08 -9.13 2.97
N TYR A 29 -11.38 -7.89 2.62
CA TYR A 29 -12.20 -7.55 1.47
C TYR A 29 -11.40 -6.77 0.42
N ASP A 30 -11.37 -7.28 -0.81
CA ASP A 30 -10.93 -6.53 -2.00
C ASP A 30 -12.12 -6.36 -2.96
N PRO A 31 -12.67 -5.15 -3.09
CA PRO A 31 -13.84 -4.89 -3.92
C PRO A 31 -13.56 -4.92 -5.43
N TYR A 32 -12.30 -4.87 -5.87
CA TYR A 32 -11.99 -4.85 -7.29
C TYR A 32 -11.57 -6.26 -7.75
N PHE A 33 -12.48 -6.92 -8.46
CA PHE A 33 -12.27 -8.29 -8.91
C PHE A 33 -11.05 -8.41 -9.83
N CYS A 34 -10.17 -9.37 -9.52
CA CYS A 34 -8.97 -9.65 -10.31
C CYS A 34 -8.76 -11.15 -10.55
N GLU A 35 -9.83 -11.85 -10.96
CA GLU A 35 -9.81 -13.30 -11.23
C GLU A 35 -9.27 -14.11 -10.03
N GLY A 36 -9.61 -13.66 -8.81
CA GLY A 36 -9.16 -14.28 -7.56
C GLY A 36 -7.66 -14.15 -7.28
N GLY A 37 -6.91 -13.34 -8.05
CA GLY A 37 -5.47 -13.18 -7.87
C GLY A 37 -5.07 -12.66 -6.49
N VAL A 38 -5.90 -11.82 -5.87
CA VAL A 38 -5.69 -11.35 -4.49
C VAL A 38 -5.89 -12.49 -3.50
N LYS A 39 -6.98 -13.26 -3.64
CA LYS A 39 -7.29 -14.42 -2.78
C LYS A 39 -6.12 -15.40 -2.73
N ARG A 40 -5.59 -15.83 -3.87
CA ARG A 40 -4.47 -16.78 -3.91
C ARG A 40 -3.21 -16.24 -3.23
N ARG A 41 -2.88 -14.97 -3.47
CA ARG A 41 -1.66 -14.34 -2.94
C ARG A 41 -1.73 -14.16 -1.43
N LEU A 42 -2.88 -13.74 -0.91
CA LEU A 42 -3.09 -13.61 0.53
C LEU A 42 -3.19 -14.97 1.21
N ALA A 43 -3.81 -15.97 0.57
CA ALA A 43 -3.85 -17.35 1.07
C ALA A 43 -2.44 -17.96 1.20
N ALA A 44 -1.55 -17.72 0.24
CA ALA A 44 -0.14 -18.14 0.33
C ALA A 44 0.60 -17.53 1.54
N LEU A 45 0.11 -16.39 2.05
CA LEU A 45 0.65 -15.71 3.24
C LEU A 45 -0.12 -16.08 4.53
N GLY A 46 -1.06 -17.04 4.46
CA GLY A 46 -1.84 -17.54 5.59
C GLY A 46 -3.17 -16.82 5.83
N PHE A 47 -3.53 -15.84 5.00
CA PHE A 47 -4.83 -15.15 5.09
C PHE A 47 -5.85 -15.84 4.19
N THR A 48 -6.70 -16.68 4.78
CA THR A 48 -7.62 -17.55 4.04
C THR A 48 -9.04 -16.97 3.89
N GLN A 49 -9.43 -16.03 4.75
CA GLN A 49 -10.74 -15.37 4.71
C GLN A 49 -10.71 -14.12 3.82
N VAL A 50 -10.55 -14.33 2.51
CA VAL A 50 -10.43 -13.24 1.53
C VAL A 50 -11.62 -13.24 0.59
N ARG A 51 -12.39 -12.14 0.58
CA ARG A 51 -13.47 -11.91 -0.38
C ARG A 51 -12.99 -11.02 -1.53
N ASN A 52 -13.14 -11.52 -2.75
CA ASN A 52 -12.86 -10.84 -4.01
C ASN A 52 -13.75 -11.49 -5.06
N GLU A 53 -14.98 -11.02 -5.14
CA GLU A 53 -16.01 -11.53 -6.05
C GLU A 53 -16.20 -10.59 -7.23
N ASN A 54 -16.70 -11.12 -8.34
CA ASN A 54 -17.05 -10.32 -9.51
C ASN A 54 -18.37 -9.58 -9.26
N GLU A 55 -18.30 -8.53 -8.45
CA GLU A 55 -19.44 -7.69 -8.05
C GLU A 55 -19.14 -6.22 -8.34
N ASP A 56 -20.18 -5.43 -8.60
CA ASP A 56 -20.06 -3.97 -8.69
C ASP A 56 -19.94 -3.36 -7.30
N PHE A 57 -18.73 -2.91 -6.95
CA PHE A 57 -18.43 -2.30 -5.66
C PHE A 57 -19.31 -1.08 -5.35
N TYR A 58 -19.52 -0.19 -6.31
CA TYR A 58 -20.25 1.04 -6.05
C TYR A 58 -21.76 0.77 -5.92
N ALA A 59 -22.27 -0.22 -6.65
CA ALA A 59 -23.64 -0.69 -6.45
C ALA A 59 -23.85 -1.30 -5.06
N LYS A 60 -22.86 -2.02 -4.51
CA LYS A 60 -22.91 -2.54 -3.13
C LYS A 60 -22.89 -1.42 -2.09
N ILE A 61 -22.10 -0.38 -2.30
CA ILE A 61 -22.11 0.83 -1.45
C ILE A 61 -23.48 1.49 -1.49
N ALA A 62 -23.99 1.76 -2.70
CA ALA A 62 -25.27 2.46 -2.88
C ALA A 62 -26.46 1.70 -2.29
N SER A 63 -26.43 0.37 -2.36
CA SER A 63 -27.48 -0.49 -1.79
C SER A 63 -27.27 -0.85 -0.31
N GLY A 64 -26.16 -0.41 0.31
CA GLY A 64 -25.84 -0.78 1.71
C GLY A 64 -25.58 -2.28 1.91
N THR A 65 -25.20 -3.00 0.85
CA THR A 65 -24.96 -4.46 0.86
C THR A 65 -23.48 -4.83 0.81
N VAL A 66 -22.61 -3.90 1.19
CA VAL A 66 -21.17 -4.18 1.35
C VAL A 66 -21.02 -5.32 2.37
N PRO A 67 -20.25 -6.38 2.03
CA PRO A 67 -20.05 -7.51 2.93
C PRO A 67 -19.33 -7.07 4.22
N GLU A 68 -19.52 -7.82 5.31
CA GLU A 68 -18.72 -7.61 6.50
C GLU A 68 -17.24 -7.97 6.26
N PHE A 69 -16.34 -7.13 6.78
CA PHE A 69 -14.91 -7.37 6.74
C PHE A 69 -14.23 -6.72 7.94
N ASP A 70 -13.02 -7.18 8.24
CA ASP A 70 -12.16 -6.61 9.27
C ASP A 70 -11.16 -5.62 8.64
N VAL A 71 -10.68 -5.92 7.43
CA VAL A 71 -9.73 -5.07 6.69
C VAL A 71 -10.13 -4.94 5.22
N LEU A 72 -10.26 -3.70 4.75
CA LEU A 72 -10.32 -3.38 3.32
C LEU A 72 -8.88 -3.41 2.76
N VAL A 73 -8.56 -4.33 1.87
CA VAL A 73 -7.25 -4.40 1.20
C VAL A 73 -7.47 -4.33 -0.30
N THR A 74 -6.92 -3.33 -0.97
CA THR A 74 -7.11 -3.25 -2.44
C THR A 74 -5.98 -2.55 -3.19
N ASN A 75 -5.84 -2.90 -4.47
CA ASN A 75 -5.06 -2.21 -5.48
C ASN A 75 -6.01 -1.80 -6.62
N PRO A 76 -6.66 -0.64 -6.51
CA PRO A 76 -7.77 -0.28 -7.39
C PRO A 76 -7.30 -0.04 -8.83
N PRO A 77 -8.22 -0.04 -9.80
CA PRO A 77 -7.95 0.47 -11.14
C PRO A 77 -7.45 1.91 -11.08
N TYR A 78 -6.41 2.24 -11.85
CA TYR A 78 -5.80 3.57 -11.83
C TYR A 78 -6.59 4.55 -12.70
N SER A 79 -7.71 5.03 -12.16
CA SER A 79 -8.46 6.18 -12.69
C SER A 79 -8.75 7.16 -11.55
N GLU A 80 -8.82 8.44 -11.88
CA GLU A 80 -9.06 9.50 -10.88
C GLU A 80 -10.41 9.36 -10.18
N GLU A 81 -11.45 9.00 -10.92
CA GLU A 81 -12.79 8.74 -10.38
C GLU A 81 -12.77 7.58 -9.36
N HIS A 82 -12.09 6.48 -9.70
CA HIS A 82 -11.97 5.34 -8.79
C HIS A 82 -11.22 5.70 -7.50
N PHE A 83 -10.20 6.57 -7.57
CA PHE A 83 -9.49 7.02 -6.37
C PHE A 83 -10.41 7.82 -5.46
N GLN A 84 -11.13 8.81 -5.98
CA GLN A 84 -11.99 9.66 -5.15
C GLN A 84 -13.08 8.83 -4.45
N LYS A 85 -13.82 8.01 -5.21
CA LYS A 85 -14.88 7.15 -4.65
C LYS A 85 -14.34 6.14 -3.63
N LEU A 86 -13.17 5.57 -3.87
CA LEU A 86 -12.53 4.65 -2.92
C LEU A 86 -12.09 5.37 -1.64
N LEU A 87 -11.54 6.58 -1.75
CA LEU A 87 -11.14 7.37 -0.59
C LEU A 87 -12.35 7.86 0.20
N ASP A 88 -13.46 8.20 -0.47
CA ASP A 88 -14.74 8.49 0.18
C ASP A 88 -15.22 7.29 0.98
N PHE A 89 -15.20 6.10 0.38
CA PHE A 89 -15.55 4.88 1.09
C PHE A 89 -14.62 4.65 2.29
N ALA A 90 -13.31 4.77 2.11
CA ALA A 90 -12.32 4.59 3.18
C ALA A 90 -12.47 5.59 4.34
N ALA A 91 -12.83 6.83 4.04
CA ALA A 91 -12.98 7.90 5.02
C ALA A 91 -14.33 7.86 5.76
N THR A 92 -15.41 7.44 5.09
CA THR A 92 -16.78 7.65 5.58
C THR A 92 -17.60 6.39 5.78
N ALA A 93 -17.31 5.33 5.03
CA ALA A 93 -18.18 4.15 4.94
C ALA A 93 -17.50 2.82 5.31
N VAL A 94 -16.17 2.79 5.47
CA VAL A 94 -15.49 1.66 6.10
C VAL A 94 -16.10 1.47 7.49
N PRO A 95 -16.60 0.26 7.82
CA PRO A 95 -17.24 0.00 9.10
C PRO A 95 -16.40 0.49 10.27
N ARG A 96 -17.05 1.04 11.30
CA ARG A 96 -16.33 1.44 12.52
C ARG A 96 -15.57 0.24 13.09
N GLY A 97 -14.28 0.42 13.32
CA GLY A 97 -13.38 -0.63 13.81
C GLY A 97 -12.71 -1.48 12.72
N ALA A 98 -13.12 -1.37 11.46
CA ALA A 98 -12.41 -1.99 10.34
C ALA A 98 -11.18 -1.17 9.93
N TYR A 99 -10.14 -1.84 9.46
CA TYR A 99 -8.90 -1.24 8.99
C TYR A 99 -8.93 -1.08 7.47
N PHE A 100 -8.06 -0.24 6.90
CA PHE A 100 -7.87 -0.21 5.45
C PHE A 100 -6.41 -0.13 5.02
N ALA A 101 -6.13 -0.72 3.86
CA ALA A 101 -4.86 -0.68 3.16
C ALA A 101 -5.10 -0.52 1.65
N LEU A 102 -4.78 0.66 1.12
CA LEU A 102 -5.00 1.01 -0.29
C LEU A 102 -3.66 1.14 -1.00
N LEU A 103 -3.41 0.32 -2.02
CA LEU A 103 -2.21 0.43 -2.86
C LEU A 103 -2.47 1.37 -4.03
N VAL A 104 -2.24 2.66 -3.81
CA VAL A 104 -2.53 3.71 -4.81
C VAL A 104 -1.26 4.44 -5.25
N PRO A 105 -1.29 5.19 -6.38
CA PRO A 105 -0.15 5.96 -6.84
C PRO A 105 0.38 6.96 -5.80
N ASN A 106 1.68 7.24 -5.88
CA ASN A 106 2.35 8.18 -4.99
C ASN A 106 1.93 9.64 -5.17
N PHE A 107 1.17 10.01 -6.20
CA PHE A 107 0.66 11.38 -6.32
C PHE A 107 -0.63 11.62 -5.54
N VAL A 108 -1.34 10.57 -5.10
CA VAL A 108 -2.71 10.70 -4.56
C VAL A 108 -2.73 11.52 -3.27
N TYR A 109 -1.75 11.36 -2.37
CA TYR A 109 -1.67 12.13 -1.12
C TYR A 109 -1.51 13.64 -1.33
N ASN A 110 -1.04 14.06 -2.52
CA ASN A 110 -0.76 15.45 -2.85
C ASN A 110 -1.92 16.10 -3.64
N LYS A 111 -3.03 15.39 -3.84
CA LYS A 111 -4.21 15.93 -4.49
C LYS A 111 -5.04 16.76 -3.50
N ASP A 112 -5.64 17.82 -4.00
CA ASP A 112 -6.51 18.74 -3.25
C ASP A 112 -7.68 18.02 -2.57
N TYR A 113 -8.20 16.99 -3.23
CA TYR A 113 -9.28 16.16 -2.74
C TYR A 113 -8.86 15.21 -1.59
N TYR A 114 -7.56 14.98 -1.36
CA TYR A 114 -7.11 13.97 -0.40
C TYR A 114 -7.19 14.45 1.06
N ALA A 115 -6.54 15.57 1.38
CA ALA A 115 -6.42 16.05 2.76
C ALA A 115 -7.78 16.28 3.45
N PRO A 116 -8.81 16.86 2.80
CA PRO A 116 -10.12 17.06 3.41
C PRO A 116 -10.82 15.77 3.84
N ARG A 117 -10.53 14.63 3.19
CA ARG A 117 -11.15 13.33 3.51
C ARG A 117 -10.59 12.69 4.78
N PHE A 118 -9.38 13.04 5.18
CA PHE A 118 -8.71 12.41 6.31
C PHE A 118 -8.12 13.43 7.30
N PRO A 119 -8.98 14.15 8.05
CA PRO A 119 -8.51 15.13 9.02
C PRO A 119 -7.88 14.49 10.26
N GLY A 120 -6.85 15.13 10.80
CA GLY A 120 -6.29 14.83 12.13
C GLY A 120 -5.91 13.36 12.34
N ALA A 121 -6.49 12.73 13.36
CA ALA A 121 -6.20 11.34 13.71
C ALA A 121 -6.67 10.33 12.65
N ALA A 122 -7.62 10.69 11.79
CA ALA A 122 -8.10 9.85 10.69
C ALA A 122 -7.14 9.83 9.48
N ALA A 123 -6.13 10.72 9.45
CA ALA A 123 -5.11 10.74 8.42
C ALA A 123 -4.47 9.34 8.23
N PRO A 124 -4.30 8.84 7.00
CA PRO A 124 -3.54 7.62 6.78
C PRO A 124 -2.07 7.78 7.18
N PHE A 125 -1.46 6.65 7.52
CA PHE A 125 -0.01 6.47 7.55
C PHE A 125 0.40 5.60 6.36
N TYR A 126 1.68 5.49 6.05
CA TYR A 126 2.13 4.95 4.76
C TYR A 126 3.19 3.88 4.92
N LEU A 127 3.04 2.79 4.17
CA LEU A 127 4.07 1.77 4.04
C LEU A 127 4.70 1.84 2.64
N CYS A 128 5.93 2.34 2.63
CA CYS A 128 6.68 2.78 1.46
C CYS A 128 7.77 1.77 1.11
N PRO A 129 7.70 1.07 -0.03
CA PRO A 129 8.78 0.20 -0.45
C PRO A 129 9.99 1.01 -0.94
N LYS A 130 11.22 0.58 -0.66
CA LYS A 130 12.42 1.21 -1.24
C LYS A 130 12.56 0.92 -2.74
N LYS A 131 12.03 -0.21 -3.19
CA LYS A 131 11.96 -0.58 -4.61
C LYS A 131 10.52 -0.57 -5.07
N ARG A 132 10.26 0.09 -6.20
CA ARG A 132 8.94 0.17 -6.81
C ARG A 132 8.36 -1.22 -7.07
N TYR A 133 7.09 -1.42 -6.74
CA TYR A 133 6.36 -2.62 -7.13
C TYR A 133 6.25 -2.74 -8.66
N GLN A 134 6.49 -3.95 -9.15
CA GLN A 134 6.37 -4.29 -10.57
C GLN A 134 5.13 -5.17 -10.75
N TYR A 135 4.29 -4.81 -11.71
CA TYR A 135 3.09 -5.57 -12.06
C TYR A 135 3.31 -6.23 -13.42
N ALA A 136 2.86 -7.46 -13.56
CA ALA A 136 2.87 -8.15 -14.85
C ALA A 136 1.78 -7.56 -15.75
N THR A 137 2.14 -7.27 -17.00
CA THR A 137 1.16 -6.99 -18.06
C THR A 137 0.68 -8.32 -18.65
N VAL A 138 -0.63 -8.44 -18.88
CA VAL A 138 -1.22 -9.64 -19.50
C VAL A 138 -0.69 -9.77 -20.94
N LYS A 139 -0.28 -10.98 -21.34
CA LYS A 139 0.15 -11.28 -22.72
C LYS A 139 -0.96 -10.90 -23.70
N GLY A 140 -0.68 -10.09 -24.72
CA GLY A 140 -1.60 -9.81 -25.83
C GLY A 140 -2.06 -8.35 -26.01
N ARG A 141 -1.75 -7.42 -25.09
CA ARG A 141 -1.91 -5.97 -25.36
C ARG A 141 -0.64 -5.45 -26.06
N HIS A 142 -0.80 -4.77 -27.21
CA HIS A 142 0.28 -4.26 -28.05
C HIS A 142 1.44 -3.67 -27.24
N GLN A 143 2.58 -4.36 -27.29
CA GLN A 143 3.81 -3.99 -26.61
C GLN A 143 4.60 -3.04 -27.50
N GLN A 144 4.68 -1.75 -27.14
CA GLN A 144 5.81 -0.94 -27.60
C GLN A 144 7.09 -1.44 -26.92
N LYS A 145 8.19 -1.46 -27.68
CA LYS A 145 9.49 -2.15 -27.47
C LYS A 145 10.23 -1.94 -26.13
N SER A 146 9.63 -1.35 -25.10
CA SER A 146 10.24 -1.12 -23.77
C SER A 146 9.39 -1.59 -22.57
N ALA A 147 8.26 -2.26 -22.80
CA ALA A 147 7.20 -2.44 -21.81
C ALA A 147 7.21 -3.75 -21.00
N ASN A 148 8.37 -4.32 -20.67
CA ASN A 148 8.40 -5.56 -19.86
C ASN A 148 7.90 -5.35 -18.41
N LYS A 149 7.81 -4.10 -17.92
CA LYS A 149 7.45 -3.77 -16.53
C LYS A 149 6.82 -2.38 -16.45
N THR A 150 5.51 -2.29 -16.25
CA THR A 150 4.83 -0.98 -16.19
C THR A 150 3.73 -0.94 -15.14
N ALA A 151 4.11 -0.68 -13.88
CA ALA A 151 3.27 0.29 -13.16
C ALA A 151 3.44 1.63 -13.93
N PRO A 152 2.39 2.41 -14.23
CA PRO A 152 2.59 3.75 -14.78
C PRO A 152 3.18 4.69 -13.72
N PHE A 153 2.81 4.52 -12.44
CA PHE A 153 3.27 5.34 -11.32
C PHE A 153 3.93 4.54 -10.20
N PRO A 154 4.88 5.09 -9.42
CA PRO A 154 5.26 4.50 -8.14
C PRO A 154 4.01 4.40 -7.26
N SER A 155 3.87 3.31 -6.53
CA SER A 155 2.74 3.09 -5.62
C SER A 155 3.25 2.61 -4.27
N PHE A 156 2.51 2.94 -3.23
CA PHE A 156 2.74 2.49 -1.87
C PHE A 156 1.41 2.36 -1.13
N TRP A 157 1.43 1.73 0.03
CA TRP A 157 0.21 1.47 0.79
C TRP A 157 -0.17 2.68 1.64
N TYR A 158 -1.43 3.09 1.53
CA TYR A 158 -2.10 4.06 2.39
C TYR A 158 -2.86 3.25 3.43
N LEU A 159 -2.45 3.36 4.68
CA LEU A 159 -2.91 2.54 5.79
C LEU A 159 -3.72 3.40 6.74
N GLY A 160 -4.88 2.89 7.15
CA GLY A 160 -5.74 3.60 8.07
C GLY A 160 -6.42 2.69 9.07
N LEU A 161 -6.72 3.32 10.19
CA LEU A 161 -7.54 2.82 11.26
C LEU A 161 -8.94 3.38 10.97
N GLY A 162 -9.95 2.55 10.76
CA GLY A 162 -11.31 3.04 10.51
C GLY A 162 -11.77 3.95 11.65
N GLY A 163 -12.75 4.82 11.38
CA GLY A 163 -13.11 5.97 12.24
C GLY A 163 -13.57 5.68 13.68
N GLY A 164 -13.48 4.44 14.17
CA GLY A 164 -13.71 4.05 15.56
C GLY A 164 -12.46 3.57 16.32
N ALA A 165 -11.33 3.35 15.65
CA ALA A 165 -10.08 3.00 16.32
C ALA A 165 -9.51 4.28 16.93
N GLY A 166 -9.31 4.27 18.26
CA GLY A 166 -9.15 5.44 19.12
C GLY A 166 -8.26 6.57 18.58
N GLY A 167 -8.45 7.78 19.14
CA GLY A 167 -7.75 9.00 18.72
C GLY A 167 -6.21 8.88 18.66
N ALA A 168 -5.53 9.96 18.30
CA ALA A 168 -4.10 9.98 17.90
C ALA A 168 -3.16 9.03 18.67
N LYS A 169 -3.29 8.92 20.01
CA LYS A 169 -2.49 8.00 20.84
C LYS A 169 -2.64 6.52 20.47
N ALA A 170 -3.87 6.05 20.23
CA ALA A 170 -4.10 4.64 19.83
C ALA A 170 -3.55 4.38 18.43
N LYS A 171 -3.67 5.37 17.53
CA LYS A 171 -3.04 5.32 16.22
C LYS A 171 -1.52 5.20 16.32
N ASP A 172 -0.89 6.02 17.15
CA ASP A 172 0.56 5.98 17.31
C ASP A 172 1.04 4.65 17.88
N ALA A 173 0.34 4.11 18.87
CA ALA A 173 0.63 2.78 19.42
C ALA A 173 0.50 1.68 18.36
N PHE A 174 -0.54 1.74 17.52
CA PHE A 174 -0.72 0.79 16.41
C PHE A 174 0.42 0.88 15.39
N ILE A 175 0.81 2.10 15.00
CA ILE A 175 1.94 2.33 14.10
C ILE A 175 3.24 1.75 14.68
N ASP A 176 3.47 1.89 15.99
CA ASP A 176 4.65 1.34 16.66
C ASP A 176 4.63 -0.21 16.68
N ASP A 177 3.47 -0.83 16.87
CA ASP A 177 3.34 -2.29 16.75
C ASP A 177 3.65 -2.77 15.32
N VAL A 178 3.10 -2.11 14.30
CA VAL A 178 3.42 -2.40 12.88
C VAL A 178 4.93 -2.25 12.64
N LYS A 179 5.55 -1.19 13.17
CA LYS A 179 6.99 -0.94 13.03
C LYS A 179 7.84 -2.02 13.71
N ALA A 180 7.44 -2.50 14.89
CA ALA A 180 8.13 -3.59 15.58
C ALA A 180 8.08 -4.88 14.74
N ARG A 181 6.92 -5.19 14.15
CA ARG A 181 6.73 -6.36 13.27
C ARG A 181 7.51 -6.29 11.97
N LEU A 182 7.69 -5.09 11.40
CA LEU A 182 8.54 -4.87 10.22
C LEU A 182 10.01 -5.28 10.45
N GLY A 183 10.52 -5.15 11.68
CA GLY A 183 11.87 -5.59 12.06
C GLY A 183 11.97 -7.08 12.43
N GLY A 184 10.83 -7.78 12.50
CA GLY A 184 10.74 -9.14 13.01
C GLY A 184 11.04 -10.22 11.97
N ARG A 185 11.17 -11.46 12.45
CA ARG A 185 11.36 -12.66 11.61
C ARG A 185 10.16 -12.95 10.69
N GLY A 186 8.96 -12.47 11.05
CA GLY A 186 7.72 -12.69 10.28
C GLY A 186 7.78 -12.12 8.87
N LEU A 187 8.12 -10.84 8.71
CA LEU A 187 8.23 -10.21 7.39
C LEU A 187 9.23 -10.94 6.48
N ARG A 188 10.34 -11.45 7.05
CA ARG A 188 11.31 -12.23 6.29
C ARG A 188 10.72 -13.51 5.72
N ALA A 189 9.99 -14.27 6.53
CA ALA A 189 9.31 -15.47 6.07
C ALA A 189 8.30 -15.15 4.96
N ASP A 190 7.52 -14.08 5.12
CA ASP A 190 6.52 -13.64 4.13
C ASP A 190 7.16 -13.23 2.80
N VAL A 191 8.29 -12.53 2.85
CA VAL A 191 9.06 -12.16 1.65
C VAL A 191 9.71 -13.38 0.99
N GLU A 192 10.16 -14.37 1.78
CA GLU A 192 10.68 -15.63 1.26
C GLU A 192 9.59 -16.45 0.55
N VAL A 193 8.37 -16.50 1.10
CA VAL A 193 7.19 -17.06 0.40
C VAL A 193 6.95 -16.32 -0.92
N ALA A 194 6.94 -14.98 -0.88
CA ALA A 194 6.75 -14.17 -2.08
C ALA A 194 7.83 -14.38 -3.15
N ALA A 195 9.06 -14.67 -2.73
CA ALA A 195 10.16 -14.95 -3.63
C ALA A 195 10.02 -16.31 -4.33
N ARG A 196 9.60 -17.35 -3.60
CA ARG A 196 9.39 -18.70 -4.12
C ARG A 196 8.25 -18.75 -5.14
N GLU A 197 7.12 -18.14 -4.80
CA GLU A 197 5.90 -18.13 -5.61
C GLU A 197 5.98 -17.15 -6.81
N GLY A 198 6.96 -16.25 -6.82
CA GLY A 198 7.06 -15.14 -7.77
C GLY A 198 8.10 -15.29 -8.89
N GLU A 199 8.71 -16.47 -9.07
CA GLU A 199 9.86 -16.69 -9.98
C GLU A 199 11.00 -15.67 -9.76
N MET A 200 11.27 -15.24 -8.52
CA MET A 200 12.48 -14.46 -8.26
C MET A 200 13.68 -15.40 -8.23
N SER A 201 14.59 -15.26 -9.20
CA SER A 201 15.83 -16.03 -9.29
C SER A 201 16.53 -16.08 -7.94
N SER A 202 16.81 -17.29 -7.49
CA SER A 202 17.44 -17.63 -6.21
C SER A 202 18.67 -16.78 -5.92
N GLU A 203 18.59 -15.88 -4.94
CA GLU A 203 19.76 -15.31 -4.26
C GLU A 203 19.34 -14.61 -2.95
N LYS A 204 20.05 -14.88 -1.86
CA LYS A 204 19.86 -14.20 -0.55
C LYS A 204 19.84 -12.67 -0.65
N THR A 205 20.52 -12.12 -1.66
CA THR A 205 20.56 -10.68 -2.01
C THR A 205 19.20 -10.14 -2.44
N ALA A 206 18.39 -10.93 -3.16
CA ALA A 206 17.05 -10.55 -3.60
C ALA A 206 16.09 -10.42 -2.42
N VAL A 207 16.14 -11.34 -1.45
CA VAL A 207 15.31 -11.32 -0.23
C VAL A 207 15.64 -10.11 0.64
N ASN A 208 16.92 -9.87 0.95
CA ASN A 208 17.33 -8.72 1.77
C ASN A 208 16.98 -7.38 1.10
N SER A 209 17.08 -7.31 -0.23
CA SER A 209 16.63 -6.12 -0.95
C SER A 209 15.10 -5.98 -1.00
N ALA A 210 14.36 -7.09 -1.03
CA ALA A 210 12.91 -7.11 -1.04
C ALA A 210 12.34 -6.71 0.32
N MET A 211 12.98 -7.10 1.43
CA MET A 211 12.63 -6.73 2.81
C MET A 211 12.57 -5.21 3.10
N SER A 212 13.07 -4.37 2.19
CA SER A 212 13.27 -2.96 2.48
C SER A 212 12.01 -2.12 2.25
N VAL A 213 11.21 -2.01 3.31
CA VAL A 213 10.05 -1.11 3.42
C VAL A 213 10.24 -0.14 4.58
N ARG A 214 9.58 1.03 4.51
CA ARG A 214 9.60 2.07 5.55
C ARG A 214 8.19 2.49 5.89
N LEU A 215 7.97 2.77 7.17
CA LEU A 215 6.72 3.33 7.66
C LEU A 215 6.86 4.85 7.79
N ALA A 216 5.90 5.60 7.26
CA ALA A 216 5.78 7.04 7.44
C ALA A 216 4.48 7.35 8.19
N ARG A 217 4.56 8.08 9.31
CA ARG A 217 3.40 8.39 10.17
C ARG A 217 2.37 9.32 9.51
N GLY A 218 2.80 10.08 8.52
CA GLY A 218 2.02 11.09 7.82
C GLY A 218 2.65 11.45 6.47
N ALA A 219 1.94 12.24 5.68
CA ALA A 219 2.38 12.62 4.33
C ALA A 219 3.64 13.50 4.37
N ASP A 220 3.78 14.30 5.42
CA ASP A 220 4.93 15.12 5.78
C ASP A 220 6.18 14.28 6.12
N ALA A 221 5.99 13.05 6.61
CA ALA A 221 7.05 12.10 6.94
C ALA A 221 7.41 11.12 5.81
N LEU A 222 6.82 11.28 4.61
CA LEU A 222 7.14 10.43 3.46
C LEU A 222 8.63 10.56 3.07
N PRO A 223 9.32 9.43 2.80
CA PRO A 223 10.70 9.47 2.35
C PRO A 223 10.89 10.18 1.00
N ASP A 224 12.01 10.91 0.87
CA ASP A 224 12.36 11.70 -0.31
C ASP A 224 12.27 10.93 -1.65
N ASP A 225 12.63 9.65 -1.64
CA ASP A 225 12.68 8.78 -2.81
C ASP A 225 11.33 8.20 -3.23
N VAL A 226 10.26 8.42 -2.43
CA VAL A 226 8.89 8.02 -2.78
C VAL A 226 7.97 9.20 -3.08
N LEU A 227 8.43 10.43 -2.85
CA LEU A 227 7.66 11.65 -3.12
C LEU A 227 7.27 11.75 -4.60
N ASP A 228 6.08 12.29 -4.85
CA ASP A 228 5.67 12.63 -6.21
C ASP A 228 6.57 13.72 -6.82
N HIS A 229 6.74 13.69 -8.14
CA HIS A 229 7.54 14.67 -8.84
C HIS A 229 7.03 16.12 -8.67
N ASN A 230 5.72 16.30 -8.46
CA ASN A 230 5.11 17.61 -8.19
C ASN A 230 5.08 17.98 -6.71
N ASP A 231 5.53 17.11 -5.81
CA ASP A 231 5.67 17.45 -4.40
C ASP A 231 6.69 18.60 -4.24
N PRO A 232 6.34 19.70 -3.54
CA PRO A 232 7.24 20.83 -3.31
C PRO A 232 8.58 20.42 -2.69
N ARG A 233 8.58 19.43 -1.80
CA ARG A 233 9.80 18.89 -1.17
C ARG A 233 10.68 18.19 -2.21
N ALA A 234 10.08 17.39 -3.08
CA ALA A 234 10.79 16.74 -4.19
C ALA A 234 11.41 17.78 -5.15
N LYS A 235 10.67 18.85 -5.48
CA LYS A 235 11.17 19.97 -6.28
C LYS A 235 12.37 20.65 -5.62
N ARG A 236 12.31 20.91 -4.30
CA ARG A 236 13.41 21.49 -3.52
C ARG A 236 14.67 20.61 -3.57
N LEU A 237 14.52 19.30 -3.37
CA LEU A 237 15.64 18.35 -3.41
C LEU A 237 16.31 18.29 -4.78
N ARG A 238 15.52 18.23 -5.86
CA ARG A 238 16.05 18.28 -7.24
C ARG A 238 16.83 19.57 -7.50
N ASN A 239 16.30 20.70 -7.06
CA ASN A 239 16.96 22.00 -7.20
C ASN A 239 18.28 22.06 -6.41
N ALA A 240 18.30 21.55 -5.17
CA ALA A 240 19.52 21.45 -4.37
C ALA A 240 20.59 20.57 -5.04
N LYS A 241 20.19 19.41 -5.56
CA LYS A 241 21.09 18.49 -6.30
C LYS A 241 21.65 19.15 -7.56
N LYS A 242 20.83 19.90 -8.31
CA LYS A 242 21.26 20.68 -9.49
C LYS A 242 22.29 21.74 -9.12
N ARG A 243 22.06 22.50 -8.04
CA ARG A 243 23.01 23.51 -7.52
C ARG A 243 24.35 22.89 -7.13
N SER A 244 24.33 21.75 -6.40
CA SER A 244 25.54 21.04 -5.99
C SER A 244 26.36 20.55 -7.19
N LYS A 245 25.72 19.93 -8.19
CA LYS A 245 26.37 19.51 -9.45
C LYS A 245 27.00 20.67 -10.20
N ASN A 246 26.30 21.80 -10.29
CA ASN A 246 26.82 23.00 -10.95
C ASN A 246 28.05 23.57 -10.22
N LYS A 247 28.03 23.59 -8.88
CA LYS A 247 29.18 24.00 -8.07
C LYS A 247 30.37 23.06 -8.28
N ALA A 248 30.15 21.74 -8.29
CA ALA A 248 31.21 20.77 -8.56
C ALA A 248 31.80 20.92 -9.98
N LYS A 249 30.96 21.16 -11.00
CA LYS A 249 31.41 21.40 -12.38
C LYS A 249 32.23 22.67 -12.51
N LYS A 250 31.88 23.74 -11.78
CA LYS A 250 32.65 25.00 -11.75
C LYS A 250 34.02 24.83 -11.09
N ARG A 251 34.17 23.95 -10.09
CA ARG A 251 35.47 23.70 -9.43
C ARG A 251 36.43 22.82 -10.25
N ARG A 252 35.95 22.18 -11.32
CA ARG A 252 36.74 21.32 -12.22
C ARG A 252 37.16 22.04 -13.51
N LYS A 253 36.70 23.26 -13.73
CA LYS A 253 37.12 24.15 -14.80
C LYS A 253 38.03 25.20 -14.20
#